data_AF-A0A3D5S3U2-F1
#
_entry.id   AF-A0A3D5S3U2-F1
#
_cell.length_a   1.000
_cell.length_b   1.000
_cell.length_c   1.000
_cell.angle_alpha   90.00
_cell.angle_beta   90.00
_cell.angle_gamma   90.00
#
_symmetry.space_group_name_H-M   'P 1'
#
loop_
_entity.id
_entity.type
_entity.pdbx_description
1 polymer ?
#
loop_
_entity_poly.entity_id
_entity_poly.type
_entity_poly.pdbx_seq_one_letter_code
_entity_poly.pdbx_strand_id
1 'polypeptide(L)' 'MSLKEIQENFAHAAYGRGIKESQEKKVCVICGEEASDFKDEVSKKEFNISGMCQECQDFTFGPPPE' A
#
# COMPACT_ATOMS: atom_id res chain seq x y z
N MET A 1 7.47 -13.53 17.45
CA MET A 1 6.92 -12.94 16.22
C MET A 1 8.04 -12.21 15.51
N SER A 2 8.15 -12.37 14.19
CA SER A 2 9.10 -11.63 13.37
C SER A 2 8.62 -10.19 13.13
N LEU A 3 9.53 -9.30 12.73
CA LEU A 3 9.17 -7.92 12.36
C LEU A 3 8.12 -7.89 11.23
N LYS A 4 8.22 -8.82 10.28
CA LYS A 4 7.27 -8.92 9.16
C LYS A 4 5.87 -9.35 9.64
N GLU A 5 5.79 -10.28 10.58
CA GLU A 5 4.52 -10.67 11.19
C GLU A 5 3.89 -9.53 11.98
N ILE A 6 4.69 -8.73 12.69
CA ILE A 6 4.20 -7.55 13.42
C ILE A 6 3.63 -6.52 12.44
N GLN A 7 4.36 -6.24 11.35
CA GLN A 7 3.90 -5.32 10.31
C GLN A 7 2.58 -5.80 9.67
N GLU A 8 2.48 -7.09 9.37
CA GLU A 8 1.27 -7.66 8.76
C GLU A 8 0.07 -7.58 9.71
N ASN A 9 0.24 -7.97 10.98
CA ASN A 9 -0.81 -7.90 11.98
C ASN A 9 -1.27 -6.46 12.26
N PHE A 10 -0.33 -5.51 12.26
CA PHE A 10 -0.65 -4.10 12.40
C PHE A 10 -1.50 -3.59 11.22
N ALA A 11 -1.10 -3.93 9.99
CA ALA A 11 -1.87 -3.56 8.80
C ALA A 11 -3.29 -4.15 8.84
N HIS A 12 -3.43 -5.42 9.23
CA HIS A 12 -4.74 -6.03 9.44
C HIS A 12 -5.57 -5.29 10.49
N ALA A 13 -4.96 -4.89 11.61
CA ALA A 13 -5.67 -4.15 12.66
C ALA A 13 -6.09 -2.74 12.20
N ALA A 14 -5.26 -2.07 11.40
CA ALA A 14 -5.50 -0.70 10.96
C ALA A 14 -6.48 -0.60 9.77
N TYR A 15 -6.36 -1.51 8.80
CA TYR A 15 -7.04 -1.42 7.50
C TYR A 15 -7.88 -2.65 7.16
N GLY A 16 -7.94 -3.63 8.04
CA GLY A 16 -8.60 -4.92 7.81
C GLY A 16 -7.83 -5.88 6.91
N ARG A 17 -6.65 -5.48 6.40
CA ARG A 17 -5.91 -6.19 5.34
C ARG A 17 -4.41 -6.08 5.56
N GLY A 18 -3.68 -7.12 5.16
CA GLY A 18 -2.24 -7.18 5.29
C GLY A 18 -1.50 -6.46 4.16
N ILE A 19 -0.26 -6.01 4.39
CA ILE A 19 0.58 -5.42 3.33
C ILE A 19 0.99 -6.52 2.36
N LYS A 20 1.46 -7.66 2.87
CA LYS A 20 1.87 -8.78 2.03
C LYS A 20 0.69 -9.33 1.25
N GLU A 21 -0.45 -9.52 1.91
CA GLU A 21 -1.71 -9.91 1.24
C GLU A 21 -2.06 -8.95 0.09
N SER A 22 -1.99 -7.64 0.35
CA SER A 22 -2.33 -6.59 -0.62
C SER A 22 -1.40 -6.61 -1.83
N GLN A 23 -0.10 -6.82 -1.62
CA GLN A 23 0.89 -6.95 -2.68
C GLN A 23 0.65 -8.18 -3.56
N GLU A 24 0.38 -9.34 -2.95
CA GLU A 24 0.12 -10.59 -3.68
C GLU A 24 -1.17 -10.51 -4.51
N LYS A 25 -2.21 -9.87 -3.98
CA LYS A 25 -3.51 -9.70 -4.65
C LYS A 25 -3.59 -8.49 -5.58
N LYS A 26 -2.55 -7.65 -5.65
CA LYS A 26 -2.54 -6.38 -6.38
C LYS A 26 -3.72 -5.47 -6.01
N VAL A 27 -3.96 -5.33 -4.71
CA VAL A 27 -4.95 -4.38 -4.17
C VAL A 27 -4.26 -3.39 -3.24
N CYS A 28 -4.73 -2.15 -3.16
CA CYS A 28 -4.20 -1.13 -2.25
C CYS A 28 -4.45 -1.54 -0.81
N VAL A 29 -3.51 -1.49 0.15
CA VAL A 29 -3.68 -1.85 1.59
C VAL A 29 -4.56 -0.88 2.40
N ILE A 30 -4.84 0.32 1.87
CA ILE A 30 -5.71 1.30 2.53
C ILE A 30 -7.15 1.19 2.01
N CYS A 31 -7.40 1.54 0.75
CA CYS A 31 -8.78 1.62 0.22
C CYS A 31 -9.37 0.28 -0.24
N GLY A 32 -8.53 -0.69 -0.60
CA GLY A 32 -8.96 -2.03 -1.03
C GLY A 32 -9.25 -2.17 -2.51
N GLU A 33 -9.12 -1.07 -3.25
CA GLU A 33 -9.25 -1.05 -4.70
C GLU A 33 -8.01 -1.65 -5.39
N GLU A 34 -8.11 -1.86 -6.69
CA GLU A 34 -7.03 -2.40 -7.51
C GLU A 34 -5.78 -1.52 -7.45
N ALA A 35 -4.61 -2.15 -7.35
CA ALA A 35 -3.30 -1.51 -7.33
C ALA A 35 -2.39 -2.17 -8.38
N SER A 36 -2.85 -2.17 -9.63
CA SER A 36 -2.12 -2.73 -10.78
C SER A 36 -1.48 -1.65 -11.66
N ASP A 37 -2.06 -0.45 -11.67
CA ASP A 37 -1.61 0.68 -12.48
C ASP A 37 -0.87 1.73 -11.65
N PHE A 38 0.34 2.08 -12.09
CA PHE A 38 1.22 3.07 -11.44
C PHE A 38 1.75 4.05 -12.48
N LYS A 39 1.88 5.32 -12.10
CA LYS A 39 2.32 6.39 -13.02
C LYS A 39 3.80 6.26 -13.39
N ASP A 40 4.61 5.68 -12.52
CA ASP A 40 6.03 5.48 -12.73
C ASP A 40 6.61 4.31 -11.88
N GLU A 41 7.87 3.99 -12.14
CA GLU A 41 8.60 2.93 -11.44
C GLU A 41 8.87 3.26 -9.96
N VAL A 42 8.81 4.54 -9.56
CA VAL A 42 8.94 4.93 -8.14
C VAL A 42 7.67 4.54 -7.40
N SER A 43 6.50 4.91 -7.91
CA SER A 43 5.20 4.52 -7.33
C SER A 43 5.01 3.01 -7.28
N LYS A 44 5.52 2.27 -8.27
CA LYS A 44 5.54 0.80 -8.22
C LYS A 44 6.45 0.25 -7.11
N LYS A 45 7.61 0.87 -6.85
CA LYS A 45 8.47 0.51 -5.72
C LYS A 45 7.82 0.86 -4.37
N GLU A 46 7.16 2.00 -4.29
CA GLU A 46 6.41 2.43 -3.10
C GLU A 46 5.26 1.47 -2.78
N PHE A 47 4.57 0.93 -3.78
CA PHE A 47 3.60 -0.16 -3.59
C PHE A 47 4.26 -1.43 -3.00
N ASN A 48 5.45 -1.81 -3.48
CA ASN A 48 6.17 -2.97 -2.94
C ASN A 48 6.68 -2.76 -1.49
N ILE A 49 6.60 -1.54 -0.95
CA ILE A 49 6.95 -1.23 0.44
C ILE A 49 5.68 -1.08 1.29
N SER A 50 4.73 -0.26 0.82
CA SER A 50 3.56 0.18 1.56
C SER A 50 2.31 -0.65 1.29
N GLY A 51 2.21 -1.25 0.10
CA GLY A 51 0.99 -1.86 -0.40
C GLY A 51 -0.05 -0.86 -0.93
N MET A 52 0.23 0.43 -1.07
CA MET A 52 -0.75 1.46 -1.44
C MET A 52 -0.92 1.60 -2.98
N CYS A 53 -2.14 1.78 -3.49
CA CYS A 53 -2.35 2.17 -4.90
C CYS A 53 -1.87 3.59 -5.17
N GLN A 54 -1.76 3.95 -6.46
CA GLN A 54 -1.33 5.27 -6.91
C GLN A 54 -2.09 6.42 -6.25
N GLU A 55 -3.42 6.36 -6.19
CA GLU A 55 -4.23 7.44 -5.64
C GLU A 55 -3.97 7.67 -4.14
N CYS A 56 -3.87 6.58 -3.36
CA CYS A 56 -3.53 6.68 -1.94
C CYS A 56 -2.09 7.15 -1.74
N GLN A 57 -1.15 6.75 -2.60
CA GLN A 57 0.22 7.27 -2.58
C GLN A 57 0.24 8.77 -2.85
N ASP A 58 -0.45 9.23 -3.88
CA ASP A 58 -0.49 10.65 -4.26
C ASP A 58 -1.15 11.49 -3.17
N PHE A 59 -2.20 10.99 -2.52
CA PHE A 59 -2.81 11.67 -1.38
C PHE A 59 -1.87 11.77 -0.16
N THR A 60 -1.06 10.74 0.09
CA THR A 60 -0.26 10.63 1.33
C THR A 60 1.14 11.24 1.19
N PHE A 61 1.77 11.05 0.03
CA PHE A 61 3.17 11.40 -0.25
C PHE A 61 3.29 12.46 -1.34
N GLY A 62 2.20 12.78 -2.06
CA GLY A 62 2.20 13.80 -3.09
C GLY A 62 2.41 15.21 -2.52
N PRO A 63 2.78 16.16 -3.39
CA PRO A 63 2.90 17.55 -2.98
C PRO A 63 1.54 18.09 -2.48
N PRO A 64 1.55 19.11 -1.58
CA PRO A 64 0.32 19.79 -1.19
C PRO A 64 -0.42 20.35 -2.42
N PRO A 65 -1.77 20.45 -2.37
CA PRO A 65 -2.52 21.18 -3.38
C PRO A 65 -2.02 22.62 -3.49
N GLU A 66 -1.94 23.14 -4.71
CA GLU A 66 -1.65 24.57 -4.97
C GLU A 66 -2.80 25.48 -4.51
#